data_AF-A0A1Y0HGJ3-F1
#
_entry.id   AF-A0A1Y0HGJ3-F1
#
_cell.length_a   1.000
_cell.length_b   1.000
_cell.length_c   1.000
_cell.angle_alpha   90.00
_cell.angle_beta   90.00
_cell.angle_gamma   90.00
#
_symmetry.space_group_name_H-M   'P 1'
#
loop_
_entity.id
_entity.type
_entity.pdbx_description
1 polymer ?
#
loop_
_entity_poly.entity_id
_entity_poly.type
_entity_poly.pdbx_seq_one_letter_code
_entity_poly.pdbx_strand_id
1 'polypeptide(L)'
;MKKFLQLLSFLALLAPLSYADDLTNGLNAYEKSDYGTAATFFQNACEADNAEACYNLANMYDSGLGVYKDDAKAVSLFTKSCDGGFSDGCYNLGIMYDTGEGVAKDAVKAFTLFYKSCESAHTRGCYSTALMYYKGEGVQKDYTKAFELFQKTCNEGYEKSCYNLGVMYRNGQGVAKNLDKALELYKSACEQNLSIACDKYGKLRNEMQ
;
A
#
# COMPACT_ATOMS: atom_id res chain seq x y z
N MET A 1 38.28 42.14 -43.74
CA MET A 1 37.56 42.85 -42.66
C MET A 1 36.21 42.18 -42.44
N LYS A 2 35.88 41.92 -41.17
CA LYS A 2 34.58 41.52 -40.59
C LYS A 2 34.06 40.09 -40.84
N LYS A 3 34.31 39.26 -39.81
CA LYS A 3 33.47 38.14 -39.35
C LYS A 3 32.03 38.64 -39.12
N PHE A 4 31.02 37.81 -39.42
CA PHE A 4 29.77 37.85 -38.68
C PHE A 4 29.34 36.42 -38.35
N LEU A 5 29.34 36.18 -37.04
CA LEU A 5 28.94 34.99 -36.31
C LEU A 5 27.40 35.04 -36.21
N GLN A 6 26.69 34.04 -36.72
CA GLN A 6 25.28 33.85 -36.33
C GLN A 6 25.23 32.79 -35.24
N LEU A 7 24.89 33.26 -34.04
CA LEU A 7 24.68 32.46 -32.85
C LEU A 7 23.59 31.41 -33.09
N LEU A 8 23.93 30.15 -32.81
CA LEU A 8 22.97 29.11 -32.44
C LEU A 8 22.27 29.55 -31.14
N SER A 9 20.99 29.89 -31.22
CA SER A 9 20.14 30.00 -30.05
C SER A 9 19.80 28.60 -29.55
N PHE A 10 20.61 28.06 -28.64
CA PHE A 10 20.20 26.98 -27.76
C PHE A 10 19.15 27.53 -26.80
N LEU A 11 17.87 27.35 -27.12
CA LEU A 11 16.81 27.47 -26.13
C LEU A 11 16.89 26.22 -25.23
N ALA A 12 17.78 26.26 -24.24
CA ALA A 12 17.74 25.30 -23.16
C ALA A 12 16.46 25.55 -22.36
N LEU A 13 15.44 24.70 -22.53
CA LEU A 13 14.35 24.57 -21.57
C LEU A 13 14.96 24.07 -20.25
N LEU A 14 15.47 24.99 -19.44
CA LEU A 14 15.69 24.78 -18.02
C LEU A 14 14.31 24.80 -17.37
N ALA A 15 13.62 23.65 -17.34
CA ALA A 15 12.64 23.44 -16.29
C ALA A 15 13.39 23.57 -14.95
N PRO A 16 12.93 24.41 -14.01
CA PRO A 16 13.73 24.81 -12.87
C PRO A 16 13.94 23.63 -11.93
N LEU A 17 15.08 23.61 -11.25
CA LEU A 17 15.38 22.73 -10.11
C LEU A 17 14.35 22.81 -8.96
N SER A 18 13.31 23.66 -9.04
CA SER A 18 12.39 23.96 -7.94
C SER A 18 11.41 22.84 -7.59
N TYR A 19 11.08 21.93 -8.52
CA TYR A 19 10.08 20.89 -8.25
C TYR A 19 10.57 19.81 -7.28
N ALA A 20 11.89 19.60 -7.17
CA ALA A 20 12.47 18.71 -6.16
C ALA A 20 12.33 19.30 -4.74
N ASP A 21 12.26 20.63 -4.63
CA ASP A 21 12.08 21.33 -3.35
C ASP A 21 10.64 21.23 -2.86
N ASP A 22 9.64 21.13 -3.75
CA ASP A 22 8.22 21.17 -3.39
C ASP A 22 7.77 19.97 -2.55
N LEU A 23 8.20 18.74 -2.84
CA LEU A 23 7.89 17.59 -1.97
C LEU A 23 8.43 17.81 -0.55
N THR A 24 9.68 18.24 -0.43
CA THR A 24 10.34 18.48 0.85
C THR A 24 9.68 19.63 1.62
N ASN A 25 9.35 20.72 0.94
CA ASN A 25 8.63 21.84 1.53
C ASN A 25 7.22 21.44 2.00
N GLY A 26 6.53 20.59 1.23
CA GLY A 26 5.25 20.02 1.60
C GLY A 26 5.33 19.17 2.87
N LEU A 27 6.33 18.27 2.97
CA LEU A 27 6.57 17.46 4.17
C LEU A 27 6.89 18.34 5.39
N ASN A 28 7.77 19.33 5.23
CA ASN A 28 8.13 20.27 6.30
C ASN A 28 6.93 21.10 6.79
N ALA A 29 6.03 21.51 5.89
CA ALA A 29 4.81 22.21 6.25
C ALA A 29 3.84 21.26 6.98
N TYR A 30 3.71 20.03 6.50
CA TYR A 30 2.87 18.99 7.12
C TYR A 30 3.30 18.68 8.56
N GLU A 31 4.61 18.51 8.80
CA GLU A 31 5.17 18.28 10.14
C GLU A 31 4.87 19.44 11.11
N LYS A 32 4.80 20.67 10.58
CA LYS A 32 4.43 21.88 11.35
C LYS A 32 2.91 22.07 11.47
N SER A 33 2.11 21.11 11.00
CA SER A 33 0.65 21.19 10.93
C SER A 33 0.11 22.35 10.07
N ASP A 34 0.93 22.90 9.18
CA ASP A 34 0.49 23.88 8.19
C ASP A 34 -0.03 23.15 6.95
N TYR A 35 -1.21 22.53 7.10
CA TYR A 35 -1.76 21.63 6.10
C TYR A 35 -2.21 22.35 4.82
N GLY A 36 -2.61 23.62 4.88
CA GLY A 36 -2.95 24.37 3.67
C GLY A 36 -1.71 24.60 2.77
N THR A 37 -0.60 24.98 3.39
CA THR A 37 0.69 25.12 2.70
C THR A 37 1.21 23.78 2.21
N ALA A 38 1.11 22.72 3.01
CA ALA A 38 1.50 21.37 2.61
C ALA A 38 0.74 20.88 1.37
N ALA A 39 -0.59 21.07 1.34
CA ALA A 39 -1.42 20.72 0.20
C ALA A 39 -0.99 21.43 -1.08
N THR A 40 -0.64 22.72 -0.98
CA THR A 40 -0.18 23.52 -2.13
C THR A 40 1.12 22.98 -2.70
N PHE A 41 2.10 22.69 -1.83
CA PHE A 41 3.37 22.11 -2.26
C PHE A 41 3.21 20.70 -2.86
N PHE A 42 2.41 19.83 -2.23
CA PHE A 42 2.15 18.51 -2.79
C PHE A 42 1.40 18.57 -4.11
N GLN A 43 0.48 19.53 -4.31
CA GLN A 43 -0.21 19.75 -5.59
C GLN A 43 0.80 20.11 -6.69
N ASN A 44 1.69 21.07 -6.45
CA ASN A 44 2.72 21.46 -7.42
C ASN A 44 3.65 20.29 -7.78
N ALA A 45 4.15 19.57 -6.77
CA ALA A 45 5.01 18.41 -7.01
C ALA A 45 4.28 17.26 -7.72
N CYS A 46 3.01 17.01 -7.40
CA CYS A 46 2.20 15.99 -8.07
C CYS A 46 1.89 16.37 -9.53
N GLU A 47 1.72 17.65 -9.84
CA GLU A 47 1.58 18.15 -11.22
C GLU A 47 2.87 18.00 -12.03
N ALA A 48 4.01 17.96 -11.36
CA ALA A 48 5.32 17.60 -11.92
C ALA A 48 5.60 16.08 -11.87
N ASP A 49 4.55 15.25 -11.81
CA ASP A 49 4.58 13.79 -11.82
C ASP A 49 5.35 13.14 -10.64
N ASN A 50 5.52 13.85 -9.52
CA ASN A 50 6.07 13.24 -8.31
C ASN A 50 5.02 12.32 -7.64
N ALA A 51 5.26 11.01 -7.72
CA ALA A 51 4.33 9.99 -7.25
C ALA A 51 4.07 10.01 -5.74
N GLU A 52 5.09 10.33 -4.94
CA GLU A 52 4.97 10.44 -3.47
C GLU A 52 4.17 11.69 -3.08
N ALA A 53 4.37 12.82 -3.76
CA ALA A 53 3.57 14.01 -3.56
C ALA A 53 2.10 13.76 -3.92
N CYS A 54 1.83 13.06 -5.03
CA CYS A 54 0.46 12.64 -5.37
C CYS A 54 -0.17 11.77 -4.28
N TYR A 55 0.60 10.85 -3.67
CA TYR A 55 0.14 10.04 -2.54
C TYR A 55 -0.21 10.91 -1.33
N ASN A 56 0.68 11.82 -0.92
CA ASN A 56 0.46 12.67 0.23
C ASN A 56 -0.76 13.57 0.04
N LEU A 57 -0.89 14.18 -1.14
CA LEU A 57 -2.06 14.97 -1.47
C LEU A 57 -3.35 14.14 -1.50
N ALA A 58 -3.29 12.91 -2.02
CA ALA A 58 -4.46 12.01 -2.02
C ALA A 58 -4.95 11.72 -0.59
N ASN A 59 -4.02 11.42 0.34
CA ASN A 59 -4.37 11.22 1.75
C ASN A 59 -4.99 12.49 2.39
N MET A 60 -4.55 13.67 1.97
CA MET A 60 -5.13 14.94 2.46
C MET A 60 -6.57 15.14 1.98
N TYR A 61 -6.87 14.81 0.71
CA TYR A 61 -8.25 14.81 0.21
C TYR A 61 -9.11 13.70 0.83
N ASP A 62 -8.54 12.52 1.11
CA ASP A 62 -9.23 11.41 1.77
C ASP A 62 -9.57 11.73 3.25
N SER A 63 -8.71 12.47 3.93
CA SER A 63 -8.92 12.86 5.35
C SER A 63 -9.58 14.23 5.54
N GLY A 64 -9.63 15.07 4.50
CA GLY A 64 -10.06 16.47 4.61
C GLY A 64 -9.08 17.34 5.41
N LEU A 65 -7.78 17.03 5.35
CA LEU A 65 -6.74 17.72 6.11
C LEU A 65 -6.10 18.82 5.27
N GLY A 66 -6.33 20.09 5.61
CA GLY A 66 -5.82 21.24 4.85
C GLY A 66 -6.54 21.51 3.52
N VAL A 67 -7.43 20.61 3.11
CA VAL A 67 -8.33 20.71 1.95
C VAL A 67 -9.71 20.17 2.34
N TYR A 68 -10.76 20.50 1.58
CA TYR A 68 -12.06 19.84 1.77
C TYR A 68 -11.97 18.36 1.37
N LYS A 69 -12.58 17.47 2.17
CA LYS A 69 -12.61 16.03 1.87
C LYS A 69 -13.25 15.80 0.49
N ASP A 70 -12.56 15.03 -0.36
CA ASP A 70 -13.04 14.64 -1.69
C ASP A 70 -12.44 13.29 -2.09
N ASP A 71 -13.22 12.23 -1.88
CA ASP A 71 -12.77 10.86 -2.12
C ASP A 71 -12.55 10.58 -3.62
N ALA A 72 -13.33 11.21 -4.51
CA ALA A 72 -13.16 11.03 -5.94
C ALA A 72 -11.85 11.68 -6.42
N LYS A 73 -11.49 12.83 -5.85
CA LYS A 73 -10.18 13.46 -6.07
C LYS A 73 -9.05 12.61 -5.50
N ALA A 74 -9.23 12.03 -4.31
CA ALA A 74 -8.26 11.11 -3.72
C ALA A 74 -8.02 9.88 -4.61
N VAL A 75 -9.06 9.26 -5.16
CA VAL A 75 -8.96 8.16 -6.15
C VAL A 75 -8.10 8.57 -7.35
N SER A 76 -8.34 9.76 -7.91
CA SER A 76 -7.56 10.25 -9.05
C SER A 76 -6.08 10.44 -8.71
N LEU A 77 -5.78 10.97 -7.52
CA LEU A 77 -4.40 11.24 -7.08
C LEU A 77 -3.66 9.96 -6.68
N PHE A 78 -4.31 9.02 -5.99
CA PHE A 78 -3.74 7.69 -5.73
C PHE A 78 -3.51 6.92 -7.04
N THR A 79 -4.36 7.10 -8.06
CA THR A 79 -4.12 6.55 -9.40
C THR A 79 -2.82 7.09 -9.98
N LYS A 80 -2.64 8.42 -10.01
CA LYS A 80 -1.37 9.03 -10.46
C LYS A 80 -0.16 8.53 -9.67
N SER A 81 -0.28 8.44 -8.35
CA SER A 81 0.78 7.94 -7.48
C SER A 81 1.15 6.48 -7.78
N CYS A 82 0.15 5.61 -7.93
CA CYS A 82 0.35 4.20 -8.27
C CYS A 82 0.95 4.01 -9.67
N ASP A 83 0.52 4.81 -10.65
CA ASP A 83 1.05 4.77 -12.00
C ASP A 83 2.48 5.30 -12.07
N GLY A 84 2.82 6.28 -11.21
CA GLY A 84 4.19 6.73 -10.95
C GLY A 84 5.05 5.77 -10.14
N GLY A 85 4.55 4.57 -9.79
CA GLY A 85 5.32 3.50 -9.15
C GLY A 85 5.37 3.53 -7.62
N PHE A 86 4.63 4.43 -6.96
CA PHE A 86 4.60 4.49 -5.51
C PHE A 86 3.67 3.42 -4.92
N SER A 87 4.23 2.46 -4.18
CA SER A 87 3.55 1.23 -3.77
C SER A 87 2.44 1.46 -2.74
N ASP A 88 2.59 2.44 -1.85
CA ASP A 88 1.52 2.87 -0.92
C ASP A 88 0.35 3.52 -1.68
N GLY A 89 0.62 4.22 -2.78
CA GLY A 89 -0.42 4.75 -3.67
C GLY A 89 -1.27 3.65 -4.30
N CYS A 90 -0.63 2.58 -4.78
CA CYS A 90 -1.34 1.39 -5.27
C CYS A 90 -2.14 0.70 -4.16
N TYR A 91 -1.57 0.57 -2.96
CA TYR A 91 -2.25 -0.06 -1.83
C TYR A 91 -3.51 0.71 -1.41
N ASN A 92 -3.41 2.03 -1.22
CA ASN A 92 -4.57 2.84 -0.82
C ASN A 92 -5.63 2.90 -1.93
N LEU A 93 -5.23 2.99 -3.20
CA LEU A 93 -6.20 2.86 -4.30
C LEU A 93 -6.90 1.50 -4.28
N GLY A 94 -6.17 0.42 -3.99
CA GLY A 94 -6.73 -0.91 -3.83
C GLY A 94 -7.78 -0.97 -2.71
N ILE A 95 -7.53 -0.30 -1.58
CA ILE A 95 -8.52 -0.16 -0.50
C ILE A 95 -9.77 0.54 -1.00
N MET A 96 -9.64 1.67 -1.71
CA MET A 96 -10.80 2.43 -2.21
C MET A 96 -11.67 1.60 -3.17
N TYR A 97 -11.07 0.79 -4.04
CA TYR A 97 -11.82 -0.15 -4.88
C TYR A 97 -12.42 -1.33 -4.10
N ASP A 98 -11.80 -1.78 -3.01
CA ASP A 98 -12.37 -2.85 -2.17
C ASP A 98 -13.54 -2.35 -1.32
N THR A 99 -13.46 -1.12 -0.79
CA THR A 99 -14.51 -0.53 0.06
C THR A 99 -15.61 0.16 -0.75
N GLY A 100 -15.30 0.66 -1.94
CA GLY A 100 -16.18 1.51 -2.74
C GLY A 100 -16.23 2.96 -2.28
N GLU A 101 -15.19 3.45 -1.60
CA GLU A 101 -15.06 4.86 -1.19
C GLU A 101 -14.53 5.70 -2.37
N GLY A 102 -15.24 6.77 -2.72
CA GLY A 102 -14.88 7.64 -3.86
C GLY A 102 -14.99 7.01 -5.26
N VAL A 103 -15.19 5.69 -5.35
CA VAL A 103 -15.31 4.92 -6.59
C VAL A 103 -16.25 3.73 -6.41
N ALA A 104 -16.83 3.23 -7.50
CA ALA A 104 -17.60 1.99 -7.43
C ALA A 104 -16.71 0.82 -6.99
N LYS A 105 -17.20 0.01 -6.04
CA LYS A 105 -16.51 -1.19 -5.56
C LYS A 105 -16.19 -2.14 -6.72
N ASP A 106 -14.94 -2.58 -6.81
CA ASP A 106 -14.44 -3.50 -7.82
C ASP A 106 -13.33 -4.37 -7.23
N ALA A 107 -13.67 -5.62 -6.88
CA ALA A 107 -12.74 -6.56 -6.28
C ALA A 107 -11.62 -6.98 -7.25
N VAL A 108 -11.86 -7.04 -8.57
CA VAL A 108 -10.84 -7.43 -9.55
C VAL A 108 -9.80 -6.32 -9.66
N LYS A 109 -10.24 -5.07 -9.66
CA LYS A 109 -9.35 -3.91 -9.67
C LYS A 109 -8.59 -3.76 -8.35
N ALA A 110 -9.25 -3.96 -7.21
CA ALA A 110 -8.60 -4.00 -5.91
C ALA A 110 -7.49 -5.07 -5.86
N PHE A 111 -7.77 -6.30 -6.33
CA PHE A 111 -6.77 -7.37 -6.43
C PHE A 111 -5.57 -6.94 -7.28
N THR A 112 -5.81 -6.38 -8.46
CA THR A 112 -4.75 -5.94 -9.38
C THR A 112 -3.84 -4.90 -8.72
N LEU A 113 -4.43 -3.96 -7.98
CA LEU A 113 -3.70 -2.89 -7.30
C LEU A 113 -2.91 -3.39 -6.08
N PHE A 114 -3.50 -4.27 -5.26
CA PHE A 114 -2.77 -4.91 -4.16
C PHE A 114 -1.63 -5.79 -4.66
N TYR A 115 -1.84 -6.52 -5.76
CA TYR A 115 -0.81 -7.32 -6.40
C TYR A 115 0.35 -6.45 -6.89
N LYS A 116 0.05 -5.35 -7.62
CA LYS A 116 1.06 -4.38 -8.05
C LYS A 116 1.83 -3.78 -6.87
N SER A 117 1.16 -3.46 -5.76
CA SER A 117 1.80 -3.01 -4.52
C SER A 117 2.72 -4.10 -3.93
N CYS A 118 2.29 -5.36 -3.94
CA CYS A 118 3.08 -6.49 -3.46
C CYS A 118 4.33 -6.78 -4.31
N GLU A 119 4.26 -6.59 -5.63
CA GLU A 119 5.41 -6.73 -6.53
C GLU A 119 6.54 -5.75 -6.17
N SER A 120 6.19 -4.56 -5.66
CA SER A 120 7.13 -3.59 -5.08
C SER A 120 7.49 -3.87 -3.61
N ALA A 121 7.35 -5.12 -3.16
CA ALA A 121 7.65 -5.58 -1.80
C ALA A 121 6.89 -4.87 -0.66
N HIS A 122 5.73 -4.26 -0.94
CA HIS A 122 4.91 -3.65 0.11
C HIS A 122 4.16 -4.73 0.91
N THR A 123 4.55 -4.93 2.18
CA THR A 123 4.07 -6.02 3.05
C THR A 123 2.55 -6.06 3.18
N ARG A 124 1.88 -4.92 3.38
CA ARG A 124 0.40 -4.89 3.48
C ARG A 124 -0.26 -5.19 2.14
N GLY A 125 0.33 -4.78 1.02
CA GLY A 125 -0.13 -5.15 -0.33
C GLY A 125 -0.04 -6.66 -0.56
N CYS A 126 1.06 -7.28 -0.14
CA CYS A 126 1.22 -8.74 -0.20
C CYS A 126 0.22 -9.47 0.70
N TYR A 127 -0.01 -8.98 1.92
CA TYR A 127 -1.02 -9.54 2.82
C TYR A 127 -2.45 -9.46 2.24
N SER A 128 -2.85 -8.30 1.70
CA SER A 128 -4.17 -8.14 1.07
C SER A 128 -4.33 -9.06 -0.15
N THR A 129 -3.27 -9.18 -0.96
CA THR A 129 -3.23 -10.14 -2.08
C THR A 129 -3.43 -11.59 -1.59
N ALA A 130 -2.73 -11.98 -0.51
CA ALA A 130 -2.86 -13.30 0.09
C ALA A 130 -4.29 -13.57 0.59
N LEU A 131 -4.92 -12.58 1.24
CA LEU A 131 -6.31 -12.68 1.68
C LEU A 131 -7.27 -12.85 0.51
N MET A 132 -7.07 -12.14 -0.60
CA MET A 132 -7.94 -12.25 -1.78
C MET A 132 -7.81 -13.62 -2.44
N TYR A 133 -6.60 -14.18 -2.56
CA TYR A 133 -6.42 -15.56 -2.97
C TYR A 133 -7.05 -16.57 -2.01
N TYR A 134 -6.93 -16.35 -0.69
CA TYR A 134 -7.51 -17.22 0.32
C TYR A 134 -9.05 -17.26 0.24
N LYS A 135 -9.68 -16.12 -0.01
CA LYS A 135 -11.14 -15.99 -0.07
C LYS A 135 -11.73 -16.23 -1.46
N GLY A 136 -10.96 -16.01 -2.52
CA GLY A 136 -11.44 -15.98 -3.91
C GLY A 136 -12.20 -14.70 -4.25
N GLU A 137 -11.80 -13.56 -3.69
CA GLU A 137 -12.41 -12.25 -3.93
C GLU A 137 -11.61 -11.54 -5.03
N GLY A 138 -12.24 -11.17 -6.15
CA GLY A 138 -11.55 -10.49 -7.27
C GLY A 138 -10.56 -11.35 -8.06
N VAL A 139 -10.24 -12.54 -7.56
CA VAL A 139 -9.36 -13.54 -8.16
C VAL A 139 -9.88 -14.94 -7.84
N GLN A 140 -9.54 -15.93 -8.67
CA GLN A 140 -9.85 -17.32 -8.35
C GLN A 140 -9.17 -17.72 -7.03
N LYS A 141 -9.93 -18.39 -6.15
CA LYS A 141 -9.41 -18.91 -4.88
C LYS A 141 -8.24 -19.85 -5.12
N ASP A 142 -7.14 -19.59 -4.42
CA ASP A 142 -5.90 -20.37 -4.52
C ASP A 142 -5.19 -20.38 -3.16
N TYR A 143 -5.32 -21.50 -2.44
CA TYR A 143 -4.69 -21.63 -1.13
C TYR A 143 -3.16 -21.75 -1.21
N THR A 144 -2.60 -22.24 -2.31
CA THR A 144 -1.14 -22.36 -2.43
C THR A 144 -0.51 -20.97 -2.55
N LYS A 145 -1.06 -20.11 -3.42
CA LYS A 145 -0.59 -18.72 -3.52
C LYS A 145 -0.82 -17.90 -2.26
N ALA A 146 -1.98 -18.09 -1.60
CA ALA A 146 -2.23 -17.45 -0.31
C ALA A 146 -1.20 -17.88 0.75
N PHE A 147 -0.90 -19.18 0.81
CA PHE A 147 0.09 -19.74 1.74
C PHE A 147 1.47 -19.11 1.53
N GLU A 148 1.95 -19.07 0.28
CA GLU A 148 3.26 -18.49 -0.07
C GLU A 148 3.37 -17.02 0.35
N LEU A 149 2.34 -16.21 0.06
CA LEU A 149 2.33 -14.79 0.40
C LEU A 149 2.18 -14.53 1.90
N PHE A 150 1.35 -15.31 2.62
CA PHE A 150 1.30 -15.23 4.08
C PHE A 150 2.62 -15.67 4.70
N GLN A 151 3.27 -16.72 4.18
CA GLN A 151 4.58 -17.14 4.67
C GLN A 151 5.62 -16.04 4.47
N LYS A 152 5.67 -15.43 3.28
CA LYS A 152 6.56 -14.30 2.97
C LYS A 152 6.38 -13.17 3.99
N THR A 153 5.17 -12.67 4.13
CA THR A 153 4.88 -11.50 4.99
C THR A 153 4.94 -11.83 6.49
N CYS A 154 4.69 -13.07 6.90
CA CYS A 154 4.95 -13.53 8.26
C CYS A 154 6.47 -13.52 8.58
N ASN A 155 7.31 -13.95 7.63
CA ASN A 155 8.77 -13.89 7.79
C ASN A 155 9.30 -12.44 7.86
N GLU A 156 8.57 -11.49 7.26
CA GLU A 156 8.82 -10.05 7.39
C GLU A 156 8.31 -9.46 8.72
N GLY A 157 7.71 -10.28 9.60
CA GLY A 157 7.21 -9.85 10.90
C GLY A 157 5.78 -9.34 10.89
N TYR A 158 4.98 -9.61 9.85
CA TYR A 158 3.56 -9.21 9.86
C TYR A 158 2.71 -10.22 10.62
N GLU A 159 2.26 -9.84 11.81
CA GLU A 159 1.60 -10.70 12.79
C GLU A 159 0.29 -11.30 12.27
N LYS A 160 -0.48 -10.55 11.47
CA LYS A 160 -1.72 -11.05 10.85
C LYS A 160 -1.45 -12.14 9.83
N SER A 161 -0.31 -12.07 9.13
CA SER A 161 0.10 -13.12 8.21
C SER A 161 0.50 -14.38 8.96
N CYS A 162 1.24 -14.27 10.05
CA CYS A 162 1.57 -15.42 10.89
C CYS A 162 0.31 -16.10 11.45
N TYR A 163 -0.66 -15.30 11.90
CA TYR A 163 -1.97 -15.81 12.30
C TYR A 163 -2.67 -16.58 11.17
N ASN A 164 -2.81 -16.00 9.98
CA ASN A 164 -3.49 -16.67 8.86
C ASN A 164 -2.74 -17.91 8.38
N LEU A 165 -1.41 -17.89 8.42
CA LEU A 165 -0.59 -19.07 8.13
C LEU A 165 -0.86 -20.18 9.16
N GLY A 166 -0.99 -19.84 10.44
CA GLY A 166 -1.41 -20.77 11.50
C GLY A 166 -2.80 -21.36 11.25
N VAL A 167 -3.75 -20.57 10.74
CA VAL A 167 -5.07 -21.05 10.32
C VAL A 167 -4.94 -22.07 9.19
N MET A 168 -4.10 -21.79 8.19
CA MET A 168 -3.90 -22.67 7.05
C MET A 168 -3.26 -24.00 7.44
N TYR A 169 -2.24 -24.00 8.30
CA TYR A 169 -1.66 -25.23 8.86
C TYR A 169 -2.66 -25.99 9.72
N ARG A 170 -3.49 -25.33 10.52
CA ARG A 170 -4.52 -26.00 11.34
C ARG A 170 -5.55 -26.74 10.49
N ASN A 171 -5.90 -26.16 9.34
CA ASN A 171 -6.97 -26.67 8.48
C ASN A 171 -6.47 -27.50 7.29
N GLY A 172 -5.16 -27.52 7.02
CA GLY A 172 -4.60 -28.16 5.83
C GLY A 172 -4.96 -27.45 4.52
N GLN A 173 -5.01 -26.12 4.53
CA GLN A 173 -5.38 -25.31 3.35
C GLN A 173 -4.10 -24.88 2.61
N GLY A 174 -3.88 -25.41 1.41
CA GLY A 174 -2.68 -25.09 0.61
C GLY A 174 -1.38 -25.71 1.14
N VAL A 175 -1.45 -26.41 2.28
CA VAL A 175 -0.35 -27.11 2.95
C VAL A 175 -0.91 -28.32 3.71
N ALA A 176 -0.08 -29.33 3.99
CA ALA A 176 -0.50 -30.43 4.85
C ALA A 176 -0.86 -29.92 6.27
N LYS A 177 -1.93 -30.48 6.84
CA LYS A 177 -2.35 -30.11 8.20
C LYS A 177 -1.24 -30.40 9.21
N ASN A 178 -0.91 -29.41 10.04
CA ASN A 178 0.10 -29.50 11.08
C ASN A 178 -0.29 -28.62 12.29
N LEU A 179 -0.68 -29.26 13.40
CA LEU A 179 -1.15 -28.53 14.59
C LEU A 179 0.00 -27.90 15.39
N ASP A 180 1.18 -28.51 15.41
CA ASP A 180 2.36 -27.94 16.08
C ASP A 180 2.79 -26.64 15.40
N LYS A 181 2.85 -26.64 14.06
CA LYS A 181 3.14 -25.43 13.28
C LYS A 181 2.08 -24.36 13.45
N ALA A 182 0.80 -24.74 13.46
CA ALA A 182 -0.28 -23.80 13.77
C ALA A 182 -0.11 -23.17 15.16
N LEU A 183 0.24 -23.97 16.16
CA LEU A 183 0.45 -23.52 17.54
C LEU A 183 1.65 -22.56 17.65
N GLU A 184 2.78 -22.89 17.01
CA GLU A 184 3.97 -22.02 16.92
C GLU A 184 3.63 -20.65 16.31
N LEU A 185 2.88 -20.65 15.20
CA LEU A 185 2.52 -19.42 14.50
C LEU A 185 1.51 -18.57 15.28
N TYR A 186 0.51 -19.18 15.92
CA TYR A 186 -0.40 -18.44 16.80
C TYR A 186 0.33 -17.85 18.00
N LYS A 187 1.28 -18.57 18.58
CA LYS A 187 2.12 -18.06 19.67
C LYS A 187 2.93 -16.85 19.21
N SER A 188 3.62 -16.95 18.07
CA SER A 188 4.43 -15.86 17.51
C SER A 188 3.59 -14.60 17.21
N ALA A 189 2.38 -14.76 16.66
CA ALA A 189 1.48 -13.62 16.44
C ALA A 189 0.92 -13.06 17.76
N CYS A 190 0.66 -13.90 18.76
CA CYS A 190 0.25 -13.47 20.10
C CYS A 190 1.32 -12.64 20.81
N GLU A 191 2.58 -13.05 20.72
CA GLU A 191 3.73 -12.31 21.29
C GLU A 191 3.92 -10.93 20.64
N GLN A 192 3.37 -10.73 19.44
CA GLN A 192 3.28 -9.44 18.75
C GLN A 192 1.97 -8.68 19.07
N ASN A 193 1.30 -9.04 20.16
CA ASN A 193 0.07 -8.43 20.68
C ASN A 193 -1.17 -8.60 19.78
N LEU A 194 -1.18 -9.58 18.87
CA LEU A 194 -2.40 -9.91 18.12
C LEU A 194 -3.37 -10.73 19.00
N SER A 195 -4.31 -10.06 19.66
CA SER A 195 -5.27 -10.66 20.61
C SER A 195 -5.98 -11.92 20.08
N ILE A 196 -6.46 -11.90 18.83
CA ILE A 196 -7.12 -13.07 18.23
C ILE A 196 -6.17 -14.28 18.10
N ALA A 197 -4.87 -14.05 17.93
CA ALA A 197 -3.89 -15.11 17.91
C ALA A 197 -3.63 -15.69 19.30
N CYS A 198 -3.62 -14.86 20.35
CA CYS A 198 -3.53 -15.32 21.73
C CYS A 198 -4.68 -16.26 22.10
N ASP A 199 -5.90 -15.91 21.70
CA ASP A 199 -7.08 -16.76 21.91
C ASP A 199 -6.96 -18.09 21.17
N LYS A 200 -6.49 -18.08 19.92
CA LYS A 200 -6.30 -19.30 19.13
C LYS A 200 -5.16 -20.17 19.66
N TYR A 201 -4.07 -19.56 20.11
CA TYR A 201 -2.97 -20.26 20.77
C TYR A 201 -3.45 -20.97 22.04
N GLY A 202 -4.15 -20.26 22.93
CA GLY A 202 -4.69 -20.84 24.16
C GLY A 202 -5.66 -21.99 23.91
N LYS A 203 -6.60 -21.83 22.97
CA LYS A 203 -7.56 -22.87 22.58
C LYS A 203 -6.85 -24.09 22.00
N LEU A 204 -5.98 -23.91 21.01
CA LEU A 204 -5.30 -25.02 20.35
C LEU A 204 -4.37 -25.77 21.31
N ARG A 205 -3.66 -25.04 22.19
CA ARG A 205 -2.80 -25.65 23.23
C ARG A 205 -3.60 -26.59 24.12
N ASN A 206 -4.81 -26.21 24.51
CA ASN A 206 -5.67 -27.03 25.36
C ASN A 206 -6.30 -28.20 24.59
N GLU A 207 -6.58 -28.04 23.28
CA GLU A 207 -7.08 -29.11 22.40
C GLU A 207 -6.05 -30.24 22.16
N MET A 208 -4.75 -29.95 22.33
CA MET A 208 -3.64 -30.89 22.06
C MET A 208 -3.17 -31.67 23.31
N GLN A 209 -3.78 -31.45 24.48
CA GLN A 209 -3.50 -32.16 25.73
C GLN A 209 -4.44 -33.36 25.91
#